data_AF-A0A954VWF9-F1
#
_entry.id   AF-A0A954VWF9-F1
#
_cell.length_a   1.000
_cell.length_b   1.000
_cell.length_c   1.000
_cell.angle_alpha   90.00
_cell.angle_beta   90.00
_cell.angle_gamma   90.00
#
_symmetry.space_group_name_H-M   'P 1'
#
loop_
_entity.id
_entity.type
_entity.pdbx_description
1 polymer ?
#
loop_
_entity_poly.entity_id
_entity_poly.type
_entity_poly.pdbx_seq_one_letter_code
_entity_poly.pdbx_strand_id
1 'polypeptide(L)'
;MVRSRRLAVWHLVAVLSVGFSCATTETRASVPELAEKILAAVPESQWTLHACDSQPSVLFEGLEGYRIVLRHAWKEFEETPQQAEVAPHADRGPFRWRHRDWQFILFARNEKIDPAWRDKLPWLEDVSQTNVHVRPVFLGQLSGYAWFSLAAIHDQERLRAKLKMEGGDDRIALLVDGLQIDDAGSGTSNSCKALLGSFGDQTLPYIEEAVRQNANDPRLWRIIGSLAYICTDRATELLLELYRSNNQDQKDAAEYALVHKPYRSGAKSAFVDMIRNSDRVDRIRSACDACEEFQWHDVAVDFAKRLEGKNTVRVRKQLLTTYRALQGHPFEELLLQSERTLWRLTGGIEDPSEAAAVAFAKTTLQDSTEDEMVCLIALDLMRFVTKGDARPVNQMGRTILESRPRPATLQALDRLVAGLAEQDAQQVRAIRKALDSN
;
A
#
# COMPACT_ATOMS: atom_id res chain seq x y z
N MET A 1 3.62 -46.27 -36.56
CA MET A 1 2.42 -46.29 -37.44
C MET A 1 1.38 -47.22 -36.83
N VAL A 2 0.66 -46.79 -35.80
CA VAL A 2 -0.56 -47.45 -35.28
C VAL A 2 -1.44 -46.33 -34.72
N ARG A 3 -2.55 -46.06 -35.42
CA ARG A 3 -3.63 -45.16 -34.98
C ARG A 3 -4.58 -45.97 -34.11
N SER A 4 -4.95 -45.49 -32.93
CA SER A 4 -6.20 -45.92 -32.29
C SER A 4 -6.93 -44.73 -31.67
N ARG A 5 -8.05 -44.41 -32.30
CA ARG A 5 -9.10 -43.48 -31.88
C ARG A 5 -9.81 -44.01 -30.63
N ARG A 6 -10.12 -43.14 -29.68
CA ARG A 6 -11.24 -43.25 -28.71
C ARG A 6 -11.74 -41.82 -28.47
N LEU A 7 -12.64 -41.28 -29.28
CA LEU A 7 -14.10 -41.40 -29.24
C LEU A 7 -14.69 -41.09 -27.85
N ALA A 8 -15.19 -39.86 -27.78
CA ALA A 8 -15.96 -39.27 -26.70
C ALA A 8 -17.29 -40.00 -26.51
N VAL A 9 -17.65 -40.26 -25.26
CA VAL A 9 -19.00 -40.66 -24.86
C VAL A 9 -19.51 -39.57 -23.93
N TRP A 10 -20.42 -38.76 -24.45
CA TRP A 10 -21.28 -37.88 -23.68
C TRP A 10 -22.34 -38.76 -23.01
N HIS A 11 -22.40 -38.76 -21.68
CA HIS A 11 -23.54 -39.28 -20.94
C HIS A 11 -24.21 -38.13 -20.19
N LEU A 12 -25.38 -37.79 -20.72
CA LEU A 12 -26.39 -36.93 -20.16
C LEU A 12 -26.99 -37.65 -18.95
N VAL A 13 -26.56 -37.28 -17.73
CA VAL A 13 -27.25 -37.70 -16.50
C VAL A 13 -28.11 -36.52 -16.05
N ALA A 14 -29.36 -36.51 -16.49
CA ALA A 14 -30.39 -35.66 -15.90
C ALA A 14 -30.84 -36.29 -14.57
N VAL A 15 -30.23 -35.87 -13.46
CA VAL A 15 -30.74 -36.16 -12.12
C VAL A 15 -31.88 -35.18 -11.85
N LEU A 16 -33.12 -35.66 -11.96
CA LEU A 16 -34.30 -35.04 -11.36
C LEU A 16 -34.21 -35.19 -9.84
N SER A 17 -33.43 -34.32 -9.20
CA SER A 17 -33.48 -34.14 -7.75
C SER A 17 -34.69 -33.25 -7.42
N VAL A 18 -35.86 -33.87 -7.28
CA VAL A 18 -36.97 -33.30 -6.52
C VAL A 18 -36.54 -33.32 -5.06
N GLY A 19 -35.76 -32.32 -4.67
CA GLY A 19 -35.40 -32.08 -3.29
C GLY A 19 -36.66 -31.62 -2.54
N PHE A 20 -37.18 -32.49 -1.67
CA PHE A 20 -38.02 -32.07 -0.56
C PHE A 20 -37.22 -31.05 0.26
N SER A 21 -37.47 -29.76 0.03
CA SER A 21 -36.99 -28.69 0.89
C SER A 21 -37.76 -28.79 2.20
N CYS A 22 -37.22 -29.58 3.12
CA CYS A 22 -37.64 -29.56 4.51
C CYS A 22 -37.31 -28.14 5.00
N ALA A 23 -38.32 -27.28 5.09
CA ALA A 23 -38.19 -25.94 5.65
C ALA A 23 -37.76 -26.09 7.10
N THR A 24 -36.45 -26.12 7.34
CA THR A 24 -35.89 -25.88 8.65
C THR A 24 -36.32 -24.48 9.03
N THR A 25 -37.24 -24.38 9.98
CA THR A 25 -37.55 -23.13 10.68
C THR A 25 -36.27 -22.70 11.36
N GLU A 26 -35.42 -21.95 10.64
CA GLU A 26 -34.25 -21.31 11.23
C GLU A 26 -34.77 -20.40 12.34
N THR A 27 -34.49 -20.78 13.58
CA THR A 27 -34.76 -19.95 14.76
C THR A 27 -34.05 -18.63 14.56
N ARG A 28 -34.81 -17.55 14.39
CA ARG A 28 -34.26 -16.20 14.24
C ARG A 28 -33.50 -15.84 15.52
N ALA A 29 -32.25 -15.41 15.35
CA ALA A 29 -31.48 -14.88 16.47
C ALA A 29 -32.15 -13.60 16.99
N SER A 30 -32.09 -13.36 18.29
CA SER A 30 -32.59 -12.12 18.87
C SER A 30 -31.68 -10.94 18.48
N VAL A 31 -32.25 -9.72 18.42
CA VAL A 31 -31.49 -8.53 18.05
C VAL A 31 -30.32 -8.24 19.01
N PRO A 32 -30.44 -8.44 20.34
CA PRO A 32 -29.30 -8.35 21.24
C PRO A 32 -28.17 -9.34 20.92
N GLU A 33 -28.50 -10.61 20.62
CA GLU A 33 -27.49 -11.60 20.20
C GLU A 33 -26.80 -11.19 18.89
N LEU A 34 -27.56 -10.59 17.96
CA LEU A 34 -27.01 -10.05 16.72
C LEU A 34 -26.09 -8.84 16.98
N ALA A 35 -26.45 -7.94 17.89
CA ALA A 35 -25.61 -6.81 18.29
C ALA A 35 -24.26 -7.27 18.84
N GLU A 36 -24.26 -8.26 19.74
CA GLU A 36 -23.04 -8.89 20.26
C GLU A 36 -22.21 -9.55 19.15
N LYS A 37 -22.86 -10.22 18.21
CA LYS A 37 -22.17 -10.85 17.07
C LYS A 37 -21.47 -9.83 16.18
N ILE A 38 -22.09 -8.67 15.91
CA ILE A 38 -21.44 -7.57 15.17
C ILE A 38 -20.30 -6.98 15.99
N LEU A 39 -20.51 -6.74 17.28
CA LEU A 39 -19.50 -6.17 18.17
C LEU A 39 -18.24 -7.06 18.22
N ALA A 40 -18.40 -8.38 18.26
CA ALA A 40 -17.29 -9.32 18.14
C ALA A 40 -16.67 -9.38 16.72
N ALA A 41 -17.42 -8.96 15.70
CA ALA A 41 -16.98 -8.95 14.32
C ALA A 41 -16.18 -7.68 13.94
N VAL A 42 -16.47 -6.53 14.54
CA VAL A 42 -15.74 -5.31 14.20
C VAL A 42 -14.24 -5.39 14.57
N PRO A 43 -13.35 -4.84 13.73
CA PRO A 43 -11.90 -5.07 13.81
C PRO A 43 -11.19 -4.33 14.95
N GLU A 44 -11.85 -3.39 15.63
CA GLU A 44 -11.25 -2.57 16.69
C GLU A 44 -11.93 -2.88 18.03
N SER A 45 -11.13 -3.14 19.07
CA SER A 45 -11.61 -3.27 20.46
C SER A 45 -12.18 -1.96 21.04
N GLN A 46 -12.33 -0.94 20.21
CA GLN A 46 -12.72 0.42 20.59
C GLN A 46 -14.19 0.74 20.24
N TRP A 47 -14.86 -0.14 19.50
CA TRP A 47 -16.32 -0.06 19.32
C TRP A 47 -17.02 -0.57 20.56
N THR A 48 -18.08 0.12 20.96
CA THR A 48 -18.98 -0.29 22.04
C THR A 48 -20.42 -0.26 21.56
N LEU A 49 -21.27 -1.11 22.11
CA LEU A 49 -22.71 -1.07 21.85
C LEU A 49 -23.29 0.19 22.50
N HIS A 50 -23.68 1.16 21.68
CA HIS A 50 -24.23 2.42 22.16
C HIS A 50 -25.74 2.34 22.36
N ALA A 51 -26.45 1.74 21.38
CA ALA A 51 -27.88 1.52 21.44
C ALA A 51 -28.25 0.23 20.71
N CYS A 52 -29.24 -0.49 21.25
CA CYS A 52 -29.85 -1.66 20.62
C CYS A 52 -31.34 -1.67 20.96
N ASP A 53 -32.16 -1.77 19.93
CA ASP A 53 -33.60 -1.90 20.09
C ASP A 53 -33.97 -3.22 20.77
N SER A 54 -34.80 -3.15 21.82
CA SER A 54 -35.42 -4.32 22.45
C SER A 54 -36.77 -4.70 21.81
N GLN A 55 -37.37 -3.78 21.05
CA GLN A 55 -38.58 -3.91 20.25
C GLN A 55 -38.40 -3.12 18.94
N PRO A 56 -39.11 -3.47 17.84
CA PRO A 56 -38.96 -2.73 16.59
C PRO A 56 -39.25 -1.24 16.78
N SER A 57 -38.31 -0.36 16.40
CA SER A 57 -38.48 1.10 16.47
C SER A 57 -38.51 1.79 15.11
N VAL A 58 -38.12 1.08 14.03
CA VAL A 58 -38.07 1.61 12.67
C VAL A 58 -39.31 1.15 11.91
N LEU A 59 -40.12 2.11 11.46
CA LEU A 59 -41.26 1.84 10.58
C LEU A 59 -40.93 2.34 9.17
N PHE A 60 -40.94 1.44 8.18
CA PHE A 60 -40.67 1.79 6.79
C PHE A 60 -41.49 0.91 5.85
N GLU A 61 -42.25 1.51 4.93
CA GLU A 61 -43.10 0.80 3.95
C GLU A 61 -44.03 -0.26 4.61
N GLY A 62 -44.55 0.05 5.80
CA GLY A 62 -45.42 -0.84 6.56
C GLY A 62 -44.71 -2.04 7.22
N LEU A 63 -43.37 -2.08 7.21
CA LEU A 63 -42.57 -3.06 7.93
C LEU A 63 -41.99 -2.48 9.20
N GLU A 64 -41.91 -3.35 10.20
CA GLU A 64 -41.25 -3.10 11.48
C GLU A 64 -39.80 -3.60 11.43
N GLY A 65 -38.87 -2.72 11.79
CA GLY A 65 -37.44 -2.97 11.81
C GLY A 65 -36.80 -2.54 13.13
N TYR A 66 -35.57 -3.01 13.33
CA TYR A 66 -34.78 -2.78 14.53
C TYR A 66 -33.54 -1.95 14.19
N ARG A 67 -33.08 -1.17 15.16
CA ARG A 67 -31.84 -0.39 15.10
C ARG A 67 -30.78 -0.95 16.04
N ILE A 68 -29.55 -0.96 15.54
CA ILE A 68 -28.34 -1.16 16.36
C ILE A 68 -27.40 0.00 16.05
N VAL A 69 -26.80 0.59 17.09
CA VAL A 69 -25.79 1.65 16.96
C VAL A 69 -24.55 1.23 17.74
N LEU A 70 -23.43 1.12 17.04
CA LEU A 70 -22.11 0.99 17.66
C LEU A 70 -21.43 2.36 17.68
N ARG A 71 -20.69 2.65 18.76
CA ARG A 71 -19.94 3.91 18.92
C ARG A 71 -18.48 3.63 19.18
N HIS A 72 -17.62 4.32 18.43
CA HIS A 72 -16.20 4.41 18.69
C HIS A 72 -15.87 5.84 19.16
N ALA A 73 -15.35 6.00 20.38
CA ALA A 73 -14.99 7.30 20.94
C ALA A 73 -13.47 7.43 21.14
N TRP A 74 -12.90 8.58 20.77
CA TRP A 74 -11.48 8.88 20.92
C TRP A 74 -11.25 10.31 21.43
N LYS A 75 -10.07 10.54 22.01
CA LYS A 75 -9.60 11.88 22.37
C LYS A 75 -8.78 12.45 21.23
N GLU A 76 -9.07 13.68 20.83
CA GLU A 76 -8.32 14.44 19.83
C GLU A 76 -7.89 15.77 20.45
N PHE A 77 -6.70 16.28 20.10
CA PHE A 77 -6.27 17.63 20.50
C PHE A 77 -7.11 18.69 19.75
N GLU A 78 -7.51 19.77 20.42
CA GLU A 78 -8.32 20.83 19.81
C GLU A 78 -7.60 21.53 18.65
N GLU A 79 -6.31 21.75 18.81
CA GLU A 79 -5.42 22.22 17.76
C GLU A 79 -4.51 21.06 17.37
N THR A 80 -4.58 20.62 16.11
CA THR A 80 -3.53 19.77 15.56
C THR A 80 -2.48 20.72 15.01
N PRO A 81 -1.39 21.03 15.74
CA PRO A 81 -0.36 21.87 15.17
C PRO A 81 0.12 21.23 13.87
N GLN A 82 0.14 22.00 12.79
CA GLN A 82 0.84 21.60 11.57
C GLN A 82 2.25 21.20 11.98
N GLN A 83 2.65 19.98 11.62
CA GLN A 83 3.81 19.24 12.13
C GLN A 83 5.19 19.92 11.95
N ALA A 84 5.26 21.18 11.58
CA ALA A 84 6.50 21.83 11.19
C ALA A 84 7.41 22.26 12.36
N GLU A 85 6.90 22.72 13.52
CA GLU A 85 7.79 23.41 14.50
C GLU A 85 7.42 23.28 15.98
N VAL A 86 6.82 22.17 16.42
CA VAL A 86 6.50 22.02 17.85
C VAL A 86 7.59 21.23 18.56
N ALA A 87 8.30 21.90 19.47
CA ALA A 87 9.26 21.27 20.38
C ALA A 87 8.62 20.05 21.10
N PRO A 88 9.39 19.00 21.47
CA PRO A 88 8.86 17.72 21.97
C PRO A 88 7.95 17.81 23.21
N HIS A 89 7.84 18.98 23.84
CA HIS A 89 7.07 19.23 25.06
C HIS A 89 6.19 20.49 25.02
N ALA A 90 5.90 21.07 23.85
CA ALA A 90 4.94 22.16 23.84
C ALA A 90 3.54 21.63 24.20
N ASP A 91 2.88 22.32 25.12
CA ASP A 91 1.53 22.02 25.58
C ASP A 91 0.58 22.01 24.36
N ARG A 92 0.05 20.83 24.01
CA ARG A 92 -0.74 20.61 22.78
C ARG A 92 -2.21 21.05 22.91
N GLY A 93 -2.50 21.85 23.94
CA GLY A 93 -3.84 22.31 24.27
C GLY A 93 -4.72 21.20 24.85
N PRO A 94 -5.98 21.54 25.18
CA PRO A 94 -6.93 20.58 25.75
C PRO A 94 -7.35 19.50 24.73
N PHE A 95 -7.73 18.34 25.25
CA PHE A 95 -8.37 17.30 24.47
C PHE A 95 -9.88 17.54 24.37
N ARG A 96 -10.43 17.31 23.18
CA ARG A 96 -11.87 17.12 22.98
C ARG A 96 -12.18 15.66 22.73
N TRP A 97 -13.30 15.20 23.28
CA TRP A 97 -13.83 13.88 22.94
C TRP A 97 -14.54 13.95 21.59
N ARG A 98 -14.16 13.04 20.71
CA ARG A 98 -14.84 12.78 19.45
C ARG A 98 -15.40 11.38 19.47
N HIS A 99 -16.41 11.15 18.65
CA HIS A 99 -16.94 9.83 18.46
C HIS A 99 -17.28 9.61 16.99
N ARG A 100 -17.49 8.35 16.63
CA ARG A 100 -18.14 7.96 15.40
C ARG A 100 -19.14 6.86 15.64
N ASP A 101 -20.28 6.97 14.96
CA ASP A 101 -21.37 6.02 15.07
C ASP A 101 -21.49 5.17 13.80
N TRP A 102 -21.67 3.87 14.01
CA TRP A 102 -21.99 2.89 12.97
C TRP A 102 -23.42 2.40 13.21
N GLN A 103 -24.31 2.79 12.31
CA GLN A 103 -25.73 2.45 12.43
C GLN A 103 -26.08 1.24 11.57
N PHE A 104 -27.01 0.44 12.09
CA PHE A 104 -27.62 -0.69 11.41
C PHE A 104 -29.14 -0.59 11.53
N ILE A 105 -29.83 -0.92 10.44
CA ILE A 105 -31.28 -1.12 10.43
C ILE A 105 -31.53 -2.52 9.89
N LEU A 106 -32.33 -3.30 10.62
CA LEU A 106 -32.62 -4.69 10.35
C LEU A 106 -34.12 -4.88 10.13
N PHE A 107 -34.50 -5.52 9.03
CA PHE A 107 -35.87 -5.99 8.83
C PHE A 107 -35.89 -7.50 8.81
N ALA A 108 -36.89 -8.10 9.47
CA ALA A 108 -37.08 -9.54 9.40
C ALA A 108 -37.27 -9.96 7.93
N ARG A 109 -36.54 -10.99 7.50
CA ARG A 109 -36.50 -11.44 6.10
C ARG A 109 -37.91 -11.67 5.57
N ASN A 110 -38.23 -10.97 4.49
CA ASN A 110 -39.44 -11.11 3.72
C ASN A 110 -39.15 -10.81 2.23
N GLU A 111 -40.02 -11.25 1.33
CA GLU A 111 -39.84 -11.08 -0.12
C GLU A 111 -39.98 -9.62 -0.59
N LYS A 112 -40.42 -8.70 0.28
CA LYS A 112 -40.70 -7.29 -0.06
C LYS A 112 -39.53 -6.36 0.19
N ILE A 113 -38.41 -6.83 0.74
CA ILE A 113 -37.28 -5.96 1.06
C ILE A 113 -36.54 -5.58 -0.21
N ASP A 114 -36.55 -4.29 -0.52
CA ASP A 114 -35.84 -3.71 -1.65
C ASP A 114 -34.49 -3.11 -1.20
N PRO A 115 -33.36 -3.54 -1.78
CA PRO A 115 -32.04 -2.94 -1.53
C PRO A 115 -31.97 -1.42 -1.69
N ALA A 116 -32.81 -0.83 -2.55
CA ALA A 116 -32.87 0.61 -2.78
C ALA A 116 -33.40 1.40 -1.58
N TRP A 117 -33.97 0.73 -0.56
CA TRP A 117 -34.42 1.38 0.66
C TRP A 117 -33.28 2.02 1.45
N ARG A 118 -32.04 1.55 1.30
CA ARG A 118 -30.87 2.08 2.02
C ARG A 118 -30.78 3.62 1.98
N ASP A 119 -31.17 4.23 0.87
CA ASP A 119 -31.09 5.68 0.64
C ASP A 119 -32.28 6.47 1.24
N LYS A 120 -33.32 5.76 1.71
CA LYS A 120 -34.58 6.33 2.22
C LYS A 120 -34.84 5.99 3.69
N LEU A 121 -34.05 5.08 4.27
CA LEU A 121 -34.22 4.67 5.66
C LEU A 121 -33.95 5.85 6.61
N PRO A 122 -34.66 5.91 7.76
CA PRO A 122 -34.55 7.01 8.72
C PRO A 122 -33.26 6.86 9.54
N TRP A 123 -32.11 7.21 8.96
CA TRP A 123 -30.83 7.24 9.67
C TRP A 123 -30.81 8.35 10.75
N LEU A 124 -30.11 8.14 11.87
CA LEU A 124 -29.91 9.22 12.85
C LEU A 124 -28.99 10.28 12.24
N GLU A 125 -29.32 11.55 12.42
CA GLU A 125 -28.59 12.70 11.85
C GLU A 125 -27.16 12.83 12.41
N ASP A 126 -26.90 12.29 13.61
CA ASP A 126 -25.61 12.38 14.28
C ASP A 126 -24.63 11.29 13.82
N VAL A 127 -24.36 11.25 12.51
CA VAL A 127 -23.21 10.51 11.95
C VAL A 127 -21.99 11.41 11.99
N SER A 128 -21.68 11.94 13.18
CA SER A 128 -20.36 12.30 13.72
C SER A 128 -19.17 12.61 12.79
N GLN A 129 -18.32 13.53 13.25
CA GLN A 129 -17.12 14.11 12.62
C GLN A 129 -16.03 13.10 12.17
N THR A 130 -16.28 12.32 11.12
CA THR A 130 -15.32 11.38 10.55
C THR A 130 -14.50 12.00 9.43
N ASN A 131 -13.20 11.68 9.40
CA ASN A 131 -12.31 11.99 8.27
C ASN A 131 -12.47 11.00 7.10
N VAL A 132 -13.51 10.16 7.13
CA VAL A 132 -13.80 9.15 6.12
C VAL A 132 -15.22 9.30 5.61
N HIS A 133 -15.44 8.88 4.36
CA HIS A 133 -16.76 8.92 3.74
C HIS A 133 -17.66 7.80 4.27
N VAL A 134 -18.87 8.19 4.66
CA VAL A 134 -19.91 7.30 5.17
C VAL A 134 -21.09 7.32 4.18
N ARG A 135 -21.62 6.13 3.85
CA ARG A 135 -22.80 6.00 2.98
C ARG A 135 -23.69 4.82 3.39
N PRO A 136 -25.00 4.89 3.11
CA PRO A 136 -25.89 3.77 3.35
C PRO A 136 -25.60 2.64 2.36
N VAL A 137 -25.58 1.40 2.86
CA VAL A 137 -25.37 0.17 2.08
C VAL A 137 -26.30 -0.93 2.55
N PHE A 138 -26.86 -1.69 1.61
CA PHE A 138 -27.50 -2.96 1.89
C PHE A 138 -26.43 -4.04 2.02
N LEU A 139 -26.12 -4.46 3.25
CA LEU A 139 -25.04 -5.43 3.53
C LEU A 139 -25.39 -6.85 3.07
N GLY A 140 -26.68 -7.15 2.92
CA GLY A 140 -27.20 -8.46 2.56
C GLY A 140 -28.03 -9.09 3.67
N GLN A 141 -28.04 -10.42 3.72
CA GLN A 141 -28.88 -11.19 4.62
C GLN A 141 -28.04 -12.02 5.58
N LEU A 142 -28.47 -12.09 6.84
CA LEU A 142 -27.85 -12.91 7.88
C LEU A 142 -28.86 -13.18 9.00
N SER A 143 -28.90 -14.43 9.49
CA SER A 143 -29.71 -14.85 10.66
C SER A 143 -31.21 -14.50 10.55
N GLY A 144 -31.79 -14.55 9.35
CA GLY A 144 -33.19 -14.24 9.12
C GLY A 144 -33.53 -12.74 9.06
N TYR A 145 -32.53 -11.86 8.91
CA TYR A 145 -32.71 -10.43 8.72
C TYR A 145 -32.07 -9.94 7.42
N ALA A 146 -32.65 -8.90 6.84
CA ALA A 146 -32.01 -8.06 5.83
C ALA A 146 -31.37 -6.86 6.53
N TRP A 147 -30.10 -6.61 6.20
CA TRP A 147 -29.24 -5.69 6.93
C TRP A 147 -28.90 -4.47 6.10
N PHE A 148 -29.26 -3.30 6.61
CA PHE A 148 -28.84 -2.02 6.10
C PHE A 148 -27.86 -1.38 7.07
N SER A 149 -26.90 -0.63 6.55
CA SER A 149 -25.89 0.00 7.39
C SER A 149 -25.46 1.36 6.88
N LEU A 150 -25.16 2.27 7.79
CA LEU A 150 -24.55 3.57 7.54
C LEU A 150 -23.22 3.66 8.28
N ALA A 151 -22.12 3.51 7.54
CA ALA A 151 -20.73 3.59 8.00
C ALA A 151 -19.77 3.77 6.83
N ALA A 152 -18.46 3.72 7.11
CA ALA A 152 -17.43 3.74 6.08
C ALA A 152 -17.46 2.46 5.24
N ILE A 153 -17.25 2.61 3.92
CA ILE A 153 -17.35 1.50 2.94
C ILE A 153 -16.44 0.32 3.32
N HIS A 154 -15.22 0.60 3.75
CA HIS A 154 -14.24 -0.44 4.10
C HIS A 154 -14.62 -1.19 5.39
N ASP A 155 -15.26 -0.53 6.35
CA ASP A 155 -15.74 -1.16 7.57
C ASP A 155 -16.94 -2.07 7.27
N GLN A 156 -17.88 -1.59 6.46
CA GLN A 156 -19.02 -2.37 5.97
C GLN A 156 -18.57 -3.65 5.25
N GLU A 157 -17.56 -3.56 4.37
CA GLU A 157 -17.02 -4.71 3.66
C GLU A 157 -16.31 -5.71 4.59
N ARG A 158 -15.48 -5.23 5.54
CA ARG A 158 -14.84 -6.10 6.54
C ARG A 158 -15.88 -6.88 7.36
N LEU A 159 -16.97 -6.22 7.74
CA LEU A 159 -18.06 -6.85 8.47
C LEU A 159 -18.75 -7.92 7.62
N ARG A 160 -19.10 -7.60 6.36
CA ARG A 160 -19.70 -8.56 5.41
C ARG A 160 -18.82 -9.79 5.25
N ALA A 161 -17.52 -9.60 5.05
CA ALA A 161 -16.55 -10.67 4.91
C ALA A 161 -16.49 -11.56 6.17
N LYS A 162 -16.37 -10.95 7.36
CA LYS A 162 -16.23 -11.69 8.62
C LYS A 162 -17.50 -12.42 9.03
N LEU A 163 -18.67 -11.82 8.81
CA LEU A 163 -19.97 -12.42 9.09
C LEU A 163 -20.48 -13.34 7.97
N LYS A 164 -19.77 -13.41 6.84
CA LYS A 164 -20.15 -14.18 5.64
C LYS A 164 -21.58 -13.85 5.18
N MET A 165 -21.90 -12.56 5.12
CA MET A 165 -23.24 -12.09 4.72
C MET A 165 -23.47 -12.38 3.22
N GLU A 166 -24.67 -12.82 2.89
CA GLU A 166 -25.04 -13.20 1.52
C GLU A 166 -25.87 -12.11 0.84
N GLY A 167 -25.75 -11.99 -0.49
CA GLY A 167 -26.41 -10.94 -1.27
C GLY A 167 -25.91 -9.55 -0.89
N GLY A 168 -26.80 -8.56 -0.92
CA GLY A 168 -26.44 -7.16 -0.66
C GLY A 168 -26.12 -6.37 -1.92
N ASP A 169 -25.73 -5.11 -1.73
CA ASP A 169 -25.13 -4.31 -2.78
C ASP A 169 -23.83 -4.94 -3.30
N ASP A 170 -23.49 -4.68 -4.55
CA ASP A 170 -22.28 -5.20 -5.19
C ASP A 170 -21.02 -4.72 -4.45
N ARG A 171 -20.30 -5.68 -3.86
CA ARG A 171 -19.12 -5.44 -3.02
C ARG A 171 -17.99 -4.80 -3.80
N ILE A 172 -17.74 -5.29 -5.02
CA ILE A 172 -16.61 -4.85 -5.83
C ILE A 172 -16.93 -3.45 -6.38
N ALA A 173 -18.15 -3.23 -6.86
CA ALA A 173 -18.58 -1.90 -7.31
C ALA A 173 -18.44 -0.84 -6.20
N LEU A 174 -18.91 -1.14 -4.98
CA LEU A 174 -18.79 -0.23 -3.84
C LEU A 174 -17.33 0.12 -3.49
N LEU A 175 -16.43 -0.86 -3.54
CA LEU A 175 -15.01 -0.62 -3.30
C LEU A 175 -14.36 0.18 -4.41
N VAL A 176 -14.74 -0.04 -5.67
CA VAL A 176 -14.27 0.74 -6.82
C VAL A 176 -14.77 2.19 -6.75
N ASP A 177 -16.02 2.42 -6.39
CA ASP A 177 -16.54 3.77 -6.06
C ASP A 177 -15.68 4.41 -4.96
N GLY A 178 -15.33 3.62 -3.95
CA GLY A 178 -14.49 4.04 -2.83
C GLY A 178 -13.11 4.57 -3.24
N LEU A 179 -12.56 4.13 -4.37
CA LEU A 179 -11.29 4.62 -4.89
C LEU A 179 -11.36 6.08 -5.36
N GLN A 180 -12.54 6.57 -5.71
CA GLN A 180 -12.76 7.92 -6.24
C GLN A 180 -13.07 8.95 -5.16
N ILE A 181 -13.28 8.52 -3.92
CA ILE A 181 -13.62 9.39 -2.79
C ILE A 181 -12.39 10.19 -2.37
N ASP A 182 -12.59 11.49 -2.18
CA ASP A 182 -11.59 12.42 -1.67
C ASP A 182 -11.98 12.92 -0.29
N ASP A 183 -11.43 12.26 0.73
CA ASP A 183 -11.57 12.61 2.13
C ASP A 183 -10.20 12.97 2.74
N ALA A 184 -10.21 13.50 3.97
CA ALA A 184 -9.00 13.95 4.64
C ALA A 184 -8.00 12.79 4.79
N GLY A 185 -6.82 12.93 4.19
CA GLY A 185 -5.78 11.89 4.18
C GLY A 185 -6.06 10.71 3.24
N SER A 186 -7.07 10.79 2.37
CA SER A 186 -7.44 9.72 1.43
C SER A 186 -7.74 8.38 2.13
N GLY A 187 -8.30 8.43 3.33
CA GLY A 187 -8.56 7.28 4.19
C GLY A 187 -9.47 6.24 3.53
N THR A 188 -10.56 6.67 2.89
CA THR A 188 -11.48 5.73 2.23
C THR A 188 -10.83 5.06 1.03
N SER A 189 -10.23 5.84 0.12
CA SER A 189 -9.64 5.28 -1.10
C SER A 189 -8.47 4.34 -0.80
N ASN A 190 -7.58 4.70 0.14
CA ASN A 190 -6.47 3.81 0.56
C ASN A 190 -6.98 2.50 1.18
N SER A 191 -8.05 2.55 1.97
CA SER A 191 -8.64 1.35 2.57
C SER A 191 -9.31 0.44 1.53
N CYS A 192 -10.01 1.03 0.56
CA CYS A 192 -10.69 0.26 -0.49
C CYS A 192 -9.69 -0.44 -1.43
N LYS A 193 -8.56 0.21 -1.78
CA LYS A 193 -7.49 -0.39 -2.60
C LYS A 193 -7.04 -1.76 -2.07
N ALA A 194 -6.78 -1.84 -0.76
CA ALA A 194 -6.29 -3.07 -0.15
C ALA A 194 -7.36 -4.18 -0.12
N LEU A 195 -8.63 -3.82 0.11
CA LEU A 195 -9.74 -4.78 0.18
C LEU A 195 -10.05 -5.43 -1.18
N LEU A 196 -9.89 -4.69 -2.27
CA LEU A 196 -10.07 -5.20 -3.63
C LEU A 196 -9.16 -6.40 -3.96
N GLY A 197 -7.98 -6.48 -3.34
CA GLY A 197 -7.06 -7.60 -3.48
C GLY A 197 -7.67 -8.95 -3.08
N SER A 198 -8.59 -8.96 -2.11
CA SER A 198 -9.24 -10.19 -1.62
C SER A 198 -10.20 -10.84 -2.62
N PHE A 199 -10.65 -10.10 -3.64
CA PHE A 199 -11.53 -10.58 -4.70
C PHE A 199 -10.76 -11.08 -5.94
N GLY A 200 -9.45 -10.85 -6.01
CA GLY A 200 -8.59 -11.32 -7.10
C GLY A 200 -9.09 -10.87 -8.47
N ASP A 201 -9.17 -11.82 -9.41
CA ASP A 201 -9.56 -11.56 -10.81
C ASP A 201 -11.00 -11.09 -10.98
N GLN A 202 -11.88 -11.30 -10.00
CA GLN A 202 -13.27 -10.81 -10.05
C GLN A 202 -13.34 -9.29 -10.10
N THR A 203 -12.29 -8.61 -9.60
CA THR A 203 -12.20 -7.16 -9.58
C THR A 203 -11.87 -6.56 -10.95
N LEU A 204 -11.19 -7.31 -11.83
CA LEU A 204 -10.60 -6.75 -13.06
C LEU A 204 -11.63 -6.08 -13.99
N PRO A 205 -12.80 -6.66 -14.27
CA PRO A 205 -13.80 -6.01 -15.13
C PRO A 205 -14.27 -4.65 -14.59
N TYR A 206 -14.35 -4.51 -13.26
CA TYR A 206 -14.76 -3.25 -12.63
C TYR A 206 -13.64 -2.20 -12.71
N ILE A 207 -12.38 -2.61 -12.54
CA ILE A 207 -11.22 -1.72 -12.72
C ILE A 207 -11.12 -1.27 -14.18
N GLU A 208 -11.22 -2.18 -15.15
CA GLU A 208 -11.16 -1.85 -16.57
C GLU A 208 -12.24 -0.84 -16.97
N GLU A 209 -13.46 -1.04 -16.51
CA GLU A 209 -14.56 -0.10 -16.72
C GLU A 209 -14.26 1.26 -16.06
N ALA A 210 -13.82 1.26 -14.81
CA ALA A 210 -13.48 2.48 -14.09
C ALA A 210 -12.32 3.24 -14.75
N VAL A 211 -11.29 2.54 -15.25
CA VAL A 211 -10.19 3.16 -16.02
C VAL A 211 -10.72 3.81 -17.29
N ARG A 212 -11.62 3.15 -18.03
CA ARG A 212 -12.21 3.69 -19.26
C ARG A 212 -13.03 4.95 -19.00
N GLN A 213 -13.85 4.93 -17.95
CA GLN A 213 -14.71 6.07 -17.57
C GLN A 213 -13.90 7.26 -17.02
N ASN A 214 -12.73 7.01 -16.43
CA ASN A 214 -11.93 8.01 -15.73
C ASN A 214 -10.59 8.29 -16.41
N ALA A 215 -10.48 8.07 -17.72
CA ALA A 215 -9.22 8.14 -18.46
C ALA A 215 -8.49 9.49 -18.36
N ASN A 216 -9.22 10.57 -18.07
CA ASN A 216 -8.69 11.94 -17.88
C ASN A 216 -8.89 12.47 -16.44
N ASP A 217 -9.27 11.60 -15.50
CA ASP A 217 -9.50 12.01 -14.11
C ASP A 217 -8.18 11.95 -13.33
N PRO A 218 -7.82 12.99 -12.56
CA PRO A 218 -6.63 12.96 -11.71
C PRO A 218 -6.61 11.83 -10.68
N ARG A 219 -7.74 11.20 -10.38
CA ARG A 219 -7.88 10.05 -9.46
C ARG A 219 -7.62 8.72 -10.15
N LEU A 220 -7.35 8.70 -11.46
CA LEU A 220 -7.05 7.49 -12.23
C LEU A 220 -5.91 6.66 -11.61
N TRP A 221 -4.91 7.32 -11.04
CA TRP A 221 -3.81 6.63 -10.36
C TRP A 221 -4.29 5.79 -9.15
N ARG A 222 -5.41 6.18 -8.49
CA ARG A 222 -5.99 5.41 -7.39
C ARG A 222 -6.64 4.12 -7.90
N ILE A 223 -7.28 4.19 -9.06
CA ILE A 223 -7.94 3.07 -9.73
C ILE A 223 -6.89 2.06 -10.20
N ILE A 224 -5.94 2.50 -11.03
CA ILE A 224 -4.87 1.63 -11.54
C ILE A 224 -3.96 1.15 -10.40
N GLY A 225 -3.65 2.02 -9.43
CA GLY A 225 -2.86 1.68 -8.26
C GLY A 225 -3.47 0.58 -7.39
N SER A 226 -4.79 0.33 -7.46
CA SER A 226 -5.42 -0.79 -6.75
C SER A 226 -4.97 -2.16 -7.29
N LEU A 227 -4.56 -2.23 -8.57
CA LEU A 227 -4.03 -3.45 -9.18
C LEU A 227 -2.77 -3.95 -8.46
N ALA A 228 -2.02 -3.08 -7.76
CA ALA A 228 -0.89 -3.46 -6.91
C ALA A 228 -1.25 -4.57 -5.90
N TYR A 229 -2.49 -4.56 -5.40
CA TYR A 229 -2.98 -5.52 -4.41
C TYR A 229 -3.60 -6.78 -5.03
N ILE A 230 -3.75 -6.82 -6.35
CA ILE A 230 -4.28 -7.97 -7.10
C ILE A 230 -3.10 -8.65 -7.80
N CYS A 231 -2.55 -9.68 -7.14
CA CYS A 231 -1.29 -10.32 -7.55
C CYS A 231 -1.54 -11.58 -8.40
N THR A 232 -2.40 -11.47 -9.42
CA THR A 232 -2.69 -12.55 -10.36
C THR A 232 -1.99 -12.32 -11.70
N ASP A 233 -1.89 -13.36 -12.52
CA ASP A 233 -1.33 -13.25 -13.87
C ASP A 233 -2.15 -12.30 -14.74
N ARG A 234 -3.49 -12.38 -14.67
CA ARG A 234 -4.40 -11.48 -15.42
C ARG A 234 -4.25 -10.01 -15.00
N ALA A 235 -4.11 -9.73 -13.71
CA ALA A 235 -3.83 -8.38 -13.24
C ALA A 235 -2.47 -7.87 -13.72
N THR A 236 -1.50 -8.77 -13.85
CA THR A 236 -0.17 -8.45 -14.40
C THR A 236 -0.24 -8.13 -15.89
N GLU A 237 -1.01 -8.89 -16.66
CA GLU A 237 -1.27 -8.61 -18.09
C GLU A 237 -1.93 -7.24 -18.27
N LEU A 238 -2.96 -6.92 -17.47
CA LEU A 238 -3.62 -5.62 -17.51
C LEU A 238 -2.66 -4.47 -17.15
N LEU A 239 -1.82 -4.64 -16.12
CA LEU A 239 -0.80 -3.63 -15.81
C LEU A 239 0.21 -3.44 -16.95
N LEU A 240 0.62 -4.52 -17.63
CA LEU A 240 1.53 -4.42 -18.77
C LEU A 240 0.87 -3.76 -19.98
N GLU A 241 -0.44 -3.93 -20.18
CA GLU A 241 -1.20 -3.19 -21.19
C GLU A 241 -1.22 -1.69 -20.86
N LEU A 242 -1.61 -1.33 -19.64
CA LEU A 242 -1.66 0.06 -19.18
C LEU A 242 -0.27 0.73 -19.19
N TYR A 243 0.78 -0.01 -18.87
CA TYR A 243 2.16 0.45 -18.95
C TYR A 243 2.61 0.80 -20.38
N ARG A 244 2.06 0.12 -21.38
CA ARG A 244 2.32 0.38 -22.80
C ARG A 244 1.38 1.44 -23.39
N SER A 245 0.48 2.01 -22.58
CA SER A 245 -0.45 3.04 -23.02
C SER A 245 0.29 4.31 -23.48
N ASN A 246 -0.28 4.99 -24.47
CA ASN A 246 0.17 6.33 -24.88
C ASN A 246 -0.31 7.42 -23.90
N ASN A 247 -1.20 7.09 -22.95
CA ASN A 247 -1.62 7.98 -21.89
C ASN A 247 -0.58 7.93 -20.75
N GLN A 248 0.13 9.03 -20.53
CA GLN A 248 1.20 9.11 -19.55
C GLN A 248 0.70 8.86 -18.11
N ASP A 249 -0.51 9.31 -17.76
CA ASP A 249 -1.08 9.10 -16.42
C ASP A 249 -1.38 7.62 -16.17
N GLN A 250 -1.85 6.91 -17.20
CA GLN A 250 -2.04 5.45 -17.13
C GLN A 250 -0.72 4.72 -16.98
N LYS A 251 0.28 5.11 -17.79
CA LYS A 251 1.63 4.53 -17.72
C LYS A 251 2.24 4.73 -16.34
N ASP A 252 2.24 5.96 -15.82
CA ASP A 252 2.82 6.31 -14.51
C ASP A 252 2.14 5.58 -13.35
N ALA A 253 0.82 5.42 -13.43
CA ALA A 253 0.05 4.67 -12.45
C ALA A 253 0.31 3.16 -12.54
N ALA A 254 0.48 2.61 -13.74
CA ALA A 254 0.85 1.22 -13.94
C ALA A 254 2.28 0.96 -13.45
N GLU A 255 3.22 1.87 -13.71
CA GLU A 255 4.57 1.83 -13.13
C GLU A 255 4.52 1.81 -11.62
N TYR A 256 3.70 2.68 -11.01
CA TYR A 256 3.50 2.69 -9.56
C TYR A 256 3.01 1.33 -9.03
N ALA A 257 2.01 0.75 -9.67
CA ALA A 257 1.44 -0.52 -9.25
C ALA A 257 2.42 -1.70 -9.43
N LEU A 258 3.18 -1.73 -10.53
CA LEU A 258 4.16 -2.79 -10.82
C LEU A 258 5.31 -2.84 -9.81
N VAL A 259 5.70 -1.70 -9.24
CA VAL A 259 6.82 -1.64 -8.29
C VAL A 259 6.44 -1.95 -6.84
N HIS A 260 5.16 -2.24 -6.56
CA HIS A 260 4.73 -2.68 -5.24
C HIS A 260 4.96 -4.18 -5.08
N LYS A 261 5.43 -4.59 -3.89
CA LYS A 261 5.61 -6.00 -3.54
C LYS A 261 4.24 -6.68 -3.29
N PRO A 262 4.10 -7.98 -3.59
CA PRO A 262 5.11 -8.86 -4.19
C PRO A 262 5.39 -8.52 -5.67
N TYR A 263 6.65 -8.64 -6.09
CA TYR A 263 7.01 -8.39 -7.48
C TYR A 263 6.44 -9.46 -8.40
N ARG A 264 6.27 -9.12 -9.69
CA ARG A 264 5.62 -9.98 -10.68
C ARG A 264 6.65 -10.45 -11.69
N SER A 265 6.99 -11.74 -11.67
CA SER A 265 8.00 -12.30 -12.59
C SER A 265 7.59 -12.14 -14.07
N GLY A 266 6.29 -12.21 -14.37
CA GLY A 266 5.73 -11.97 -15.70
C GLY A 266 5.91 -10.53 -16.22
N ALA A 267 6.28 -9.58 -15.36
CA ALA A 267 6.50 -8.17 -15.72
C ALA A 267 7.97 -7.83 -16.01
N LYS A 268 8.85 -8.83 -16.23
CA LYS A 268 10.28 -8.64 -16.51
C LYS A 268 10.58 -7.51 -17.50
N SER A 269 9.88 -7.48 -18.63
CA SER A 269 10.12 -6.46 -19.66
C SER A 269 9.89 -5.04 -19.16
N ALA A 270 8.89 -4.83 -18.28
CA ALA A 270 8.59 -3.52 -17.72
C ALA A 270 9.66 -3.09 -16.71
N PHE A 271 10.13 -4.00 -15.84
CA PHE A 271 11.24 -3.67 -14.93
C PHE A 271 12.53 -3.34 -15.68
N VAL A 272 12.86 -4.11 -16.73
CA VAL A 272 14.02 -3.81 -17.57
C VAL A 272 13.86 -2.45 -18.28
N ASP A 273 12.67 -2.11 -18.76
CA ASP A 273 12.41 -0.79 -19.33
C ASP A 273 12.57 0.34 -18.29
N MET A 274 12.11 0.15 -17.05
CA MET A 274 12.35 1.09 -15.96
C MET A 274 13.85 1.28 -15.67
N ILE A 275 14.67 0.22 -15.71
CA ILE A 275 16.14 0.34 -15.57
C ILE A 275 16.74 1.17 -16.71
N ARG A 276 16.27 0.96 -17.94
CA ARG A 276 16.79 1.66 -19.12
C ARG A 276 16.40 3.14 -19.13
N ASN A 277 15.12 3.42 -18.89
CA ASN A 277 14.48 4.66 -19.33
C ASN A 277 13.95 5.54 -18.19
N SER A 278 13.73 4.98 -17.00
CA SER A 278 13.23 5.79 -15.88
C SER A 278 14.28 6.78 -15.36
N ASP A 279 13.82 7.93 -14.90
CA ASP A 279 14.57 8.88 -14.06
C ASP A 279 14.13 8.82 -12.59
N ARG A 280 13.00 8.15 -12.31
CA ARG A 280 12.41 8.00 -10.98
C ARG A 280 13.18 6.99 -10.15
N VAL A 281 13.85 7.50 -9.11
CA VAL A 281 14.69 6.71 -8.19
C VAL A 281 13.92 5.56 -7.54
N ASP A 282 12.68 5.79 -7.12
CA ASP A 282 11.83 4.78 -6.48
C ASP A 282 11.47 3.62 -7.43
N ARG A 283 11.25 3.93 -8.72
CA ARG A 283 10.99 2.93 -9.76
C ARG A 283 12.22 2.10 -10.06
N ILE A 284 13.36 2.76 -10.26
CA ILE A 284 14.64 2.08 -10.55
C ILE A 284 15.00 1.16 -9.38
N ARG A 285 14.90 1.64 -8.13
CA ARG A 285 15.18 0.81 -6.95
C ARG A 285 14.33 -0.44 -6.92
N SER A 286 13.03 -0.30 -7.12
CA SER A 286 12.14 -1.45 -7.06
C SER A 286 12.35 -2.41 -8.24
N ALA A 287 12.70 -1.90 -9.41
CA ALA A 287 13.08 -2.73 -10.56
C ALA A 287 14.39 -3.50 -10.31
N CYS A 288 15.37 -2.87 -9.65
CA CYS A 288 16.58 -3.52 -9.18
C CYS A 288 16.27 -4.66 -8.21
N ASP A 289 15.47 -4.38 -7.17
CA ASP A 289 15.05 -5.37 -6.18
C ASP A 289 14.34 -6.56 -6.83
N ALA A 290 13.47 -6.31 -7.83
CA ALA A 290 12.80 -7.36 -8.59
C ALA A 290 13.78 -8.21 -9.43
N CYS A 291 14.79 -7.58 -10.07
CA CYS A 291 15.80 -8.30 -10.84
C CYS A 291 16.65 -9.23 -9.95
N GLU A 292 16.99 -8.78 -8.73
CA GLU A 292 17.68 -9.61 -7.74
C GLU A 292 16.78 -10.73 -7.23
N GLU A 293 15.52 -10.45 -6.87
CA GLU A 293 14.57 -11.44 -6.37
C GLU A 293 14.37 -12.60 -7.35
N PHE A 294 14.27 -12.29 -8.65
CA PHE A 294 14.09 -13.29 -9.70
C PHE A 294 15.38 -13.75 -10.40
N GLN A 295 16.55 -13.28 -9.95
CA GLN A 295 17.87 -13.65 -10.49
C GLN A 295 17.95 -13.55 -12.02
N TRP A 296 17.49 -12.43 -12.59
CA TRP A 296 17.49 -12.22 -14.04
C TRP A 296 18.88 -11.84 -14.58
N HIS A 297 19.84 -12.77 -14.54
CA HIS A 297 21.23 -12.51 -14.91
C HIS A 297 21.41 -11.95 -16.34
N ASP A 298 20.51 -12.28 -17.27
CA ASP A 298 20.52 -11.82 -18.67
C ASP A 298 20.31 -10.29 -18.82
N VAL A 299 19.80 -9.61 -17.79
CA VAL A 299 19.60 -8.15 -17.82
C VAL A 299 20.86 -7.37 -17.43
N ALA A 300 21.95 -8.04 -17.07
CA ALA A 300 23.18 -7.37 -16.65
C ALA A 300 23.75 -6.41 -17.72
N VAL A 301 23.52 -6.69 -19.01
CA VAL A 301 23.90 -5.78 -20.11
C VAL A 301 23.17 -4.44 -20.01
N ASP A 302 21.91 -4.45 -19.59
CA ASP A 302 21.11 -3.23 -19.43
C ASP A 302 21.61 -2.38 -18.25
N PHE A 303 22.03 -3.04 -17.17
CA PHE A 303 22.67 -2.38 -16.03
C PHE A 303 24.01 -1.74 -16.41
N ALA A 304 24.88 -2.48 -17.12
CA ALA A 304 26.16 -1.96 -17.58
C ALA A 304 25.97 -0.72 -18.46
N LYS A 305 25.07 -0.80 -19.46
CA LYS A 305 24.74 0.33 -20.33
C LYS A 305 24.17 1.52 -19.55
N ARG A 306 23.31 1.28 -18.54
CA ARG A 306 22.76 2.36 -17.72
C ARG A 306 23.83 3.00 -16.84
N LEU A 307 24.78 2.23 -16.32
CA LEU A 307 25.91 2.71 -15.49
C LEU A 307 26.92 3.57 -16.25
N GLU A 308 27.04 3.39 -17.57
CA GLU A 308 27.82 4.28 -18.46
C GLU A 308 27.18 5.68 -18.59
N GLY A 309 25.87 5.76 -18.38
CA GLY A 309 25.10 7.01 -18.41
C GLY A 309 25.31 7.90 -17.19
N LYS A 310 24.71 9.09 -17.26
CA LYS A 310 24.69 10.07 -16.17
C LYS A 310 23.56 9.71 -15.19
N ASN A 311 23.92 9.33 -13.96
CA ASN A 311 22.97 8.90 -12.94
C ASN A 311 23.09 9.76 -11.67
N THR A 312 22.03 9.86 -10.88
CA THR A 312 22.18 10.41 -9.52
C THR A 312 23.00 9.44 -8.67
N VAL A 313 23.60 9.91 -7.57
CA VAL A 313 24.35 9.08 -6.62
C VAL A 313 23.52 7.88 -6.17
N ARG A 314 22.25 8.11 -5.80
CA ARG A 314 21.32 7.05 -5.35
C ARG A 314 21.07 6.01 -6.43
N VAL A 315 20.78 6.45 -7.65
CA VAL A 315 20.52 5.56 -8.79
C VAL A 315 21.78 4.77 -9.14
N ARG A 316 22.95 5.42 -9.22
CA ARG A 316 24.22 4.76 -9.52
C ARG A 316 24.56 3.70 -8.46
N LYS A 317 24.42 4.02 -7.18
CA LYS A 317 24.64 3.09 -6.07
C LYS A 317 23.77 1.85 -6.23
N GLN A 318 22.46 2.03 -6.40
CA GLN A 318 21.54 0.92 -6.54
C GLN A 318 21.83 0.06 -7.78
N LEU A 319 22.07 0.69 -8.93
CA LEU A 319 22.41 -0.03 -10.17
C LEU A 319 23.70 -0.84 -10.01
N LEU A 320 24.74 -0.26 -9.38
CA LEU A 320 26.03 -0.91 -9.20
C LEU A 320 25.93 -2.11 -8.25
N THR A 321 25.21 -1.96 -7.13
CA THR A 321 24.95 -3.06 -6.18
C THR A 321 24.27 -4.23 -6.88
N THR A 322 23.16 -3.95 -7.56
CA THR A 322 22.41 -4.99 -8.27
C THR A 322 23.17 -5.61 -9.42
N TYR A 323 23.89 -4.80 -10.20
CA TYR A 323 24.73 -5.30 -11.29
C TYR A 323 25.77 -6.31 -10.78
N ARG A 324 26.48 -5.98 -9.71
CA ARG A 324 27.47 -6.87 -9.09
C ARG A 324 26.85 -8.14 -8.52
N ALA A 325 25.70 -8.04 -7.87
CA ALA A 325 24.97 -9.20 -7.38
C ALA A 325 24.59 -10.15 -8.54
N LEU A 326 24.03 -9.61 -9.64
CA LEU A 326 23.66 -10.39 -10.82
C LEU A 326 24.86 -10.98 -11.56
N GLN A 327 26.05 -10.41 -11.42
CA GLN A 327 27.30 -10.98 -11.97
C GLN A 327 27.94 -12.05 -11.05
N GLY A 328 27.34 -12.38 -9.91
CA GLY A 328 27.91 -13.32 -8.94
C GLY A 328 29.07 -12.74 -8.12
N HIS A 329 29.21 -11.42 -8.10
CA HIS A 329 30.25 -10.70 -7.37
C HIS A 329 29.65 -9.61 -6.45
N PRO A 330 28.66 -9.94 -5.59
CA PRO A 330 28.01 -8.94 -4.75
C PRO A 330 29.02 -8.19 -3.87
N PHE A 331 28.68 -6.96 -3.47
CA PHE A 331 29.41 -6.29 -2.41
C PHE A 331 29.27 -7.06 -1.10
N GLU A 332 30.23 -6.87 -0.19
CA GLU A 332 30.16 -7.46 1.15
C GLU A 332 28.88 -7.01 1.87
N GLU A 333 28.10 -7.98 2.36
CA GLU A 333 26.83 -7.70 3.05
C GLU A 333 27.02 -6.78 4.26
N LEU A 334 28.17 -6.89 4.95
CA LEU A 334 28.51 -6.05 6.10
C LEU A 334 28.57 -4.56 5.73
N LEU A 335 29.02 -4.23 4.51
CA LEU A 335 29.10 -2.86 4.02
C LEU A 335 27.70 -2.29 3.76
N LEU A 336 26.78 -3.09 3.20
CA LEU A 336 25.38 -2.71 2.98
C LEU A 336 24.59 -2.62 4.30
N GLN A 337 24.88 -3.49 5.27
CA GLN A 337 24.32 -3.41 6.63
C GLN A 337 24.80 -2.16 7.37
N SER A 338 26.08 -1.81 7.23
CA SER A 338 26.66 -0.62 7.85
C SER A 338 25.95 0.66 7.39
N GLU A 339 25.65 0.79 6.09
CA GLU A 339 24.82 1.89 5.59
C GLU A 339 23.45 1.96 6.30
N ARG A 340 22.73 0.84 6.35
CA ARG A 340 21.39 0.77 6.99
C ARG A 340 21.43 1.13 8.47
N THR A 341 22.50 0.73 9.18
CA THR A 341 22.71 1.11 10.58
C THR A 341 22.90 2.62 10.72
N LEU A 342 23.68 3.25 9.86
CA LEU A 342 23.93 4.69 9.93
C LEU A 342 22.72 5.55 9.56
N TRP A 343 21.81 5.06 8.70
CA TRP A 343 20.52 5.73 8.46
C TRP A 343 19.63 5.84 9.70
N ARG A 344 19.85 5.03 10.74
CA ARG A 344 19.05 5.08 11.98
C ARG A 344 19.45 6.21 12.92
N LEU A 345 20.53 6.93 12.65
CA LEU A 345 21.01 8.07 13.48
C LEU A 345 20.02 9.24 13.56
N THR A 346 18.95 9.24 12.76
CA THR A 346 17.93 10.30 12.72
C THR A 346 17.13 10.46 14.00
N GLY A 347 17.11 9.45 14.87
CA GLY A 347 16.36 9.44 16.13
C GLY A 347 17.16 9.91 17.34
N GLY A 348 18.45 10.22 17.18
CA GLY A 348 19.40 10.24 18.31
C GLY A 348 19.86 8.84 18.69
N ILE A 349 20.93 8.75 19.48
CA ILE A 349 21.42 7.48 20.04
C ILE A 349 21.23 7.58 21.56
N GLU A 350 20.24 6.87 22.09
CA GLU A 350 20.00 6.81 23.54
C GLU A 350 20.54 5.51 24.14
N ASP A 351 20.59 4.43 23.34
CA ASP A 351 21.07 3.11 23.76
C ASP A 351 22.58 2.93 23.50
N PRO A 352 23.39 2.58 24.52
CA PRO A 352 24.79 2.20 24.35
C PRO A 352 25.04 1.10 23.30
N SER A 353 24.09 0.18 23.11
CA SER A 353 24.20 -0.88 22.10
C SER A 353 24.14 -0.32 20.67
N GLU A 354 23.32 0.71 20.45
CA GLU A 354 23.22 1.43 19.18
C GLU A 354 24.48 2.26 18.92
N ALA A 355 25.05 2.89 19.95
CA ALA A 355 26.32 3.60 19.84
C ALA A 355 27.45 2.68 19.37
N ALA A 356 27.54 1.47 19.93
CA ALA A 356 28.51 0.46 19.52
C ALA A 356 28.28 0.00 18.06
N ALA A 357 27.02 -0.20 17.67
CA ALA A 357 26.67 -0.59 16.30
C ALA A 357 27.03 0.51 15.28
N VAL A 358 26.80 1.78 15.61
CA VAL A 358 27.18 2.94 14.79
C VAL A 358 28.70 3.05 14.66
N ALA A 359 29.44 2.89 15.76
CA ALA A 359 30.90 2.91 15.74
C ALA A 359 31.45 1.79 14.85
N PHE A 360 30.92 0.57 15.00
CA PHE A 360 31.29 -0.57 14.18
C PHE A 360 30.96 -0.37 12.69
N ALA A 361 29.77 0.15 12.37
CA ALA A 361 29.38 0.46 11.00
C ALA A 361 30.30 1.51 10.36
N LYS A 362 30.67 2.55 11.12
CA LYS A 362 31.64 3.56 10.70
C LYS A 362 33.00 2.92 10.40
N THR A 363 33.56 2.14 11.31
CA THR A 363 34.85 1.47 11.13
C THR A 363 34.83 0.54 9.92
N THR A 364 33.76 -0.25 9.74
CA THR A 364 33.58 -1.11 8.55
C THR A 364 33.68 -0.31 7.25
N LEU A 365 33.01 0.84 7.17
CA LEU A 365 33.07 1.70 5.99
C LEU A 365 34.42 2.42 5.86
N GLN A 366 35.16 2.66 6.94
CA GLN A 366 36.50 3.28 6.88
C GLN A 366 37.56 2.29 6.38
N ASP A 367 37.48 1.04 6.82
CA ASP A 367 38.49 0.01 6.58
C ASP A 367 38.25 -0.80 5.29
N SER A 368 37.04 -0.73 4.73
CA SER A 368 36.70 -1.43 3.49
C SER A 368 37.58 -1.01 2.30
N THR A 369 37.95 -1.95 1.44
CA THR A 369 38.72 -1.72 0.20
C THR A 369 37.83 -1.38 -1.00
N GLU A 370 36.50 -1.41 -0.86
CA GLU A 370 35.52 -1.13 -1.90
C GLU A 370 35.33 0.39 -2.11
N ASP A 371 36.39 1.09 -2.51
CA ASP A 371 36.47 2.57 -2.52
C ASP A 371 35.30 3.25 -3.23
N GLU A 372 34.91 2.77 -4.42
CA GLU A 372 33.81 3.39 -5.19
C GLU A 372 32.48 3.27 -4.44
N MET A 373 32.20 2.09 -3.87
CA MET A 373 30.95 1.85 -3.15
C MET A 373 30.89 2.59 -1.83
N VAL A 374 31.99 2.64 -1.07
CA VAL A 374 32.06 3.43 0.15
C VAL A 374 31.85 4.91 -0.16
N CYS A 375 32.44 5.43 -1.24
CA CYS A 375 32.21 6.81 -1.67
C CYS A 375 30.73 7.04 -2.01
N LEU A 376 30.08 6.12 -2.72
CA LEU A 376 28.65 6.21 -3.03
C LEU A 376 27.77 6.19 -1.77
N ILE A 377 28.06 5.32 -0.80
CA ILE A 377 27.36 5.27 0.51
C ILE A 377 27.53 6.60 1.25
N ALA A 378 28.77 7.07 1.37
CA ALA A 378 29.05 8.31 2.09
C ALA A 378 28.38 9.53 1.44
N LEU A 379 28.37 9.61 0.11
CA LEU A 379 27.66 10.66 -0.63
C LEU A 379 26.14 10.58 -0.47
N ASP A 380 25.56 9.38 -0.40
CA ASP A 380 24.13 9.20 -0.15
C ASP A 380 23.76 9.61 1.29
N LEU A 381 24.59 9.23 2.28
CA LEU A 381 24.47 9.66 3.68
C LEU A 381 24.52 11.18 3.80
N MET A 382 25.46 11.86 3.12
CA MET A 382 25.56 13.33 3.12
C MET A 382 24.32 14.05 2.57
N ARG A 383 23.50 13.35 1.78
CA ARG A 383 22.30 13.87 1.11
C ARG A 383 21.02 13.26 1.68
N PHE A 384 21.13 12.61 2.82
CA PHE A 384 19.99 12.00 3.47
C PHE A 384 19.02 13.09 3.93
N VAL A 385 17.73 12.85 3.68
CA VAL A 385 16.63 13.76 4.05
C VAL A 385 15.57 12.91 4.72
N THR A 386 15.06 13.39 5.85
CA THR A 386 13.99 12.75 6.63
C THR A 386 13.13 13.83 7.27
N LYS A 387 12.01 13.42 7.89
CA LYS A 387 11.19 14.30 8.73
C LYS A 387 11.87 14.65 10.07
N GLY A 388 12.83 13.82 10.53
CA GLY A 388 13.64 14.07 11.73
C GLY A 388 14.93 14.87 11.48
N ASP A 389 15.85 14.88 12.45
CA ASP A 389 17.15 15.55 12.29
C ASP A 389 18.09 14.71 11.43
N ALA A 390 18.34 15.17 10.19
CA ALA A 390 19.27 14.52 9.27
C ALA A 390 20.74 14.89 9.51
N ARG A 391 21.04 15.92 10.32
CA ARG A 391 22.42 16.43 10.48
C ARG A 391 23.41 15.36 10.97
N PRO A 392 23.08 14.48 11.95
CA PRO A 392 23.99 13.42 12.38
C PRO A 392 24.34 12.44 11.25
N VAL A 393 23.37 12.04 10.42
CA VAL A 393 23.58 11.16 9.26
C VAL A 393 24.46 11.86 8.22
N ASN A 394 24.15 13.12 7.90
CA ASN A 394 24.88 13.88 6.90
C ASN A 394 26.34 14.11 7.31
N GLN A 395 26.57 14.44 8.59
CA GLN A 395 27.91 14.60 9.15
C GLN A 395 28.68 13.26 9.15
N MET A 396 28.02 12.14 9.42
CA MET A 396 28.66 10.83 9.36
C MET A 396 29.19 10.51 7.96
N GLY A 397 28.40 10.78 6.91
CA GLY A 397 28.85 10.62 5.52
C GLY A 397 30.12 11.43 5.22
N ARG A 398 30.18 12.68 5.69
CA ARG A 398 31.36 13.53 5.58
C ARG A 398 32.57 12.95 6.33
N THR A 399 32.37 12.53 7.57
CA THR A 399 33.44 11.94 8.41
C THR A 399 34.02 10.68 7.79
N ILE A 400 33.20 9.83 7.14
CA ILE A 400 33.69 8.64 6.43
C ILE A 400 34.64 9.03 5.29
N LEU A 401 34.29 10.01 4.46
CA LEU A 401 35.18 10.46 3.37
C LEU A 401 36.48 11.10 3.88
N GLU A 402 36.40 11.88 4.96
CA GLU A 402 37.56 12.58 5.55
C GLU A 402 38.57 11.64 6.22
N SER A 403 38.13 10.47 6.67
CA SER A 403 38.96 9.53 7.45
C SER A 403 39.58 8.41 6.64
N ARG A 404 39.18 8.24 5.37
CA ARG A 404 39.73 7.22 4.46
C ARG A 404 41.06 7.65 3.84
N PRO A 405 41.88 6.70 3.33
CA PRO A 405 43.12 7.01 2.64
C PRO A 405 42.95 8.03 1.52
N ARG A 406 43.57 9.20 1.70
CA ARG A 406 43.40 10.39 0.84
C ARG A 406 43.52 10.10 -0.67
N PRO A 407 44.56 9.40 -1.16
CA PRO A 407 44.74 9.19 -2.60
C PRO A 407 43.65 8.29 -3.21
N ALA A 408 43.27 7.23 -2.50
CA ALA A 408 42.25 6.28 -2.95
C ALA A 408 40.86 6.95 -3.01
N THR A 409 40.49 7.70 -1.97
CA THR A 409 39.23 8.46 -1.92
C THR A 409 39.15 9.47 -3.07
N LEU A 410 40.19 10.27 -3.30
CA LEU A 410 40.20 11.25 -4.39
C LEU A 410 40.05 10.59 -5.77
N GLN A 411 40.77 9.49 -6.01
CA GLN A 411 40.68 8.74 -7.26
C GLN A 411 39.28 8.12 -7.47
N ALA A 412 38.64 7.65 -6.40
CA ALA A 412 37.27 7.12 -6.47
C ALA A 412 36.26 8.23 -6.79
N LEU A 413 36.36 9.40 -6.13
CA LEU A 413 35.50 10.55 -6.42
C LEU A 413 35.68 11.03 -7.87
N ASP A 414 36.91 11.06 -8.39
CA ASP A 414 37.18 11.43 -9.80
C ASP A 414 36.52 10.47 -10.79
N ARG A 415 36.58 9.16 -10.53
CA ARG A 415 35.88 8.15 -11.34
C ARG A 415 34.36 8.34 -11.30
N LEU A 416 33.80 8.66 -10.13
CA LEU A 416 32.36 8.87 -9.97
C LEU A 416 31.85 10.08 -10.76
N VAL A 417 32.57 11.20 -10.76
CA VAL A 417 32.17 12.43 -11.47
C VAL A 417 31.83 12.18 -12.95
N ALA A 418 32.52 11.26 -13.62
CA ALA A 418 32.26 10.92 -15.01
C ALA A 418 30.89 10.26 -15.23
N GLY A 419 30.37 9.50 -14.26
CA GLY A 419 29.09 8.78 -14.35
C GLY A 419 27.92 9.45 -13.62
N LEU A 420 28.12 10.63 -13.04
CA LEU A 420 27.09 11.34 -12.26
C LEU A 420 26.37 12.41 -13.06
N ALA A 421 25.08 12.59 -12.78
CA ALA A 421 24.28 13.73 -13.25
C ALA A 421 24.94 15.05 -12.83
N GLU A 422 24.82 16.11 -13.64
CA GLU A 422 25.67 17.31 -13.49
C GLU A 422 25.56 17.97 -12.10
N GLN A 423 24.36 18.03 -11.52
CA GLN A 423 24.16 18.56 -10.16
C GLN A 423 24.96 17.76 -9.11
N ASP A 424 24.91 16.44 -9.20
CA ASP A 424 25.64 15.53 -8.31
C ASP A 424 27.14 15.61 -8.56
N ALA A 425 27.54 15.68 -9.83
CA ALA A 425 28.94 15.83 -10.23
C ALA A 425 29.55 17.13 -9.69
N GLN A 426 28.83 18.25 -9.72
CA GLN A 426 29.29 19.52 -9.14
C GLN A 426 29.48 19.43 -7.63
N GLN A 427 28.52 18.80 -6.93
CA GLN A 427 28.64 18.57 -5.50
C GLN A 427 29.84 17.69 -5.16
N VAL A 428 30.05 16.60 -5.90
CA VAL A 428 31.20 15.70 -5.72
C VAL A 428 32.52 16.42 -6.00
N ARG A 429 32.60 17.26 -7.05
CA ARG A 429 33.78 18.10 -7.33
C ARG A 429 34.08 19.06 -6.18
N ALA A 430 33.06 19.67 -5.58
CA ALA A 430 33.22 20.55 -4.43
C ALA A 430 33.75 19.80 -3.20
N ILE A 431 33.18 18.63 -2.89
CA ILE A 431 33.64 17.75 -1.81
C ILE A 431 35.09 17.34 -2.05
N ARG A 432 35.41 16.87 -3.26
CA ARG A 432 36.77 16.49 -3.67
C ARG A 432 37.75 17.64 -3.45
N LYS A 433 37.42 18.87 -3.88
CA LYS A 433 38.29 20.05 -3.70
C LYS A 433 38.49 20.42 -2.23
N ALA A 434 37.43 20.38 -1.43
CA ALA A 434 37.50 20.67 0.01
C ALA A 434 38.37 19.65 0.74
N LEU A 435 38.21 18.38 0.37
CA LEU A 435 39.06 17.29 0.79
C LEU A 435 40.53 17.60 0.41
N ASP A 436 40.84 17.95 -0.84
CA ASP A 436 42.21 18.14 -1.35
C ASP A 436 42.99 19.29 -0.69
N SER A 437 42.25 20.24 -0.10
CA SER A 437 42.81 21.41 0.56
C SER A 437 43.13 21.20 2.05
N ASN A 438 42.72 20.06 2.61
CA ASN A 438 42.96 19.63 3.99
C ASN A 438 43.93 18.44 4.00
#